data_AF-A0A4E0QT76-F1
#
_entry.id   AF-A0A4E0QT76-F1
#
_cell.length_a   1.000
_cell.length_b   1.000
_cell.length_c   1.000
_cell.angle_alpha   90.00
_cell.angle_beta   90.00
_cell.angle_gamma   90.00
#
_symmetry.space_group_name_H-M   'P 1'
#
loop_
_entity.id
_entity.type
_entity.pdbx_description
1 polymer ?
#
loop_
_entity_poly.entity_id
_entity_poly.type
_entity_poly.pdbx_seq_one_letter_code
_entity_poly.pdbx_strand_id
1 'polypeptide(L)'
;MSQFLWIEDFDKNPKTTTESVFGIILHNAKIPNTLDAIKDFLKGPKYRVLVEFTFWDGWLFIHNPKRLSQVDYIILDIDLNVLEDDEGEDDRLLEILKRYGYQPSDDKGQDTRSYTSARNELKKVAGYQLYVELVMKLGFPEDHILFCSNHGEEMQKIQKAFTTAKMQLPQILTKNEKAAAARWISECRKNAYAVLRRGIIEACQRISSLIENHPEFIQFGDFIIDSNGTAVRDVTVKDMQEYLETLQNLLPLQKPQELPRFYKLLVRTLTHEWDSAAPKLQIDDKVNFTFGWIMKNARNWSTHTTVLDDLGAQDIAFLFIVAMRAMFKLGTAPQAYEIYLLTLFEEIPNLDVKKIPLATSYSKLKSKLLRERADDALYFGFMLNNLVKKTTDFDYVTGLFQIFWHGLAPARLATYRQGRVSNEGVIFANKYTFDISHDFGKAEKGFLFKFARSIYKRSFP
;
A
#
# COMPACT_ATOMS: atom_id res chain seq x y z
N MET A 1 -3.68 -1.36 6.69
CA MET A 1 -4.96 -0.75 6.33
C MET A 1 -4.72 0.75 6.22
N SER A 2 -5.59 1.51 5.57
CA SER A 2 -5.46 2.97 5.50
C SER A 2 -5.29 3.57 6.91
N GLN A 3 -4.44 4.60 7.02
CA GLN A 3 -4.12 5.23 8.30
C GLN A 3 -5.02 6.43 8.54
N PHE A 4 -5.70 6.44 9.67
CA PHE A 4 -6.62 7.52 10.04
C PHE A 4 -5.95 8.46 11.05
N LEU A 5 -6.26 9.74 10.95
CA LEU A 5 -6.15 10.68 12.07
C LEU A 5 -7.56 10.99 12.55
N TRP A 6 -7.79 10.84 13.85
CA TRP A 6 -9.05 11.20 14.49
C TRP A 6 -8.80 12.32 15.50
N ILE A 7 -9.44 13.46 15.30
CA ILE A 7 -9.33 14.62 16.19
C ILE A 7 -10.67 14.78 16.89
N GLU A 8 -10.69 14.51 18.19
CA GLU A 8 -11.89 14.33 19.00
C GLU A 8 -11.56 14.57 20.47
N ASP A 9 -12.37 15.38 21.16
CA ASP A 9 -12.16 15.69 22.57
C ASP A 9 -12.88 14.72 23.53
N PHE A 10 -13.67 13.79 22.99
CA PHE A 10 -14.32 12.64 23.65
C PHE A 10 -15.28 12.97 24.80
N ASP A 11 -15.49 14.25 25.12
CA ASP A 11 -16.22 14.73 26.29
C ASP A 11 -15.97 13.84 27.53
N LYS A 12 -17.04 13.25 28.10
CA LYS A 12 -17.02 12.41 29.31
C LYS A 12 -17.06 10.92 29.01
N ASN A 13 -17.09 10.48 27.75
CA ASN A 13 -17.30 9.05 27.44
C ASN A 13 -16.44 8.53 26.27
N PRO A 14 -15.11 8.46 26.46
CA PRO A 14 -14.19 8.07 25.40
C PRO A 14 -14.48 6.70 24.78
N LYS A 15 -14.87 5.75 25.62
CA LYS A 15 -15.19 4.38 25.21
C LYS A 15 -16.40 4.33 24.28
N THR A 16 -17.49 5.02 24.63
CA THR A 16 -18.74 4.95 23.85
C THR A 16 -18.58 5.66 22.51
N THR A 17 -17.85 6.78 22.47
CA THR A 17 -17.52 7.47 21.23
C THR A 17 -16.64 6.59 20.33
N THR A 18 -15.60 5.97 20.89
CA THR A 18 -14.71 5.04 20.16
C THR A 18 -15.49 3.87 19.56
N GLU A 19 -16.38 3.24 20.33
CA GLU A 19 -17.24 2.15 19.83
C GLU A 19 -18.20 2.64 18.74
N SER A 20 -18.72 3.87 18.87
CA SER A 20 -19.69 4.41 17.90
C SER A 20 -19.07 4.73 16.55
N VAL A 21 -17.82 5.20 16.52
CA VAL A 21 -17.09 5.52 15.28
C VAL A 21 -16.41 4.28 14.71
N PHE A 22 -15.68 3.53 15.55
CA PHE A 22 -14.81 2.45 15.10
C PHE A 22 -15.31 1.03 15.43
N GLY A 23 -16.49 0.85 16.02
CA GLY A 23 -16.97 -0.47 16.49
C GLY A 23 -16.87 -1.60 15.44
N ILE A 24 -17.15 -1.31 14.16
CA ILE A 24 -17.03 -2.29 13.06
C ILE A 24 -15.62 -2.87 12.93
N ILE A 25 -14.58 -2.07 13.16
CA ILE A 25 -13.18 -2.51 13.00
C ILE A 25 -12.61 -3.07 14.31
N LEU A 26 -13.24 -2.78 15.45
CA LEU A 26 -12.79 -3.22 16.76
C LEU A 26 -13.21 -4.67 17.06
N HIS A 27 -14.26 -5.20 16.41
CA HIS A 27 -14.71 -6.59 16.52
C HIS A 27 -14.86 -7.05 17.99
N ASN A 28 -15.54 -6.26 18.82
CA ASN A 28 -15.73 -6.50 20.26
C ASN A 28 -14.44 -6.48 21.10
N ALA A 29 -13.36 -5.87 20.61
CA ALA A 29 -12.16 -5.68 21.41
C ALA A 29 -12.48 -4.85 22.68
N LYS A 30 -11.81 -5.17 23.78
CA LYS A 30 -11.95 -4.44 25.04
C LYS A 30 -11.34 -3.05 24.91
N ILE A 31 -12.18 -2.04 24.69
CA ILE A 31 -11.76 -0.63 24.61
C ILE A 31 -11.34 -0.15 26.01
N PRO A 32 -10.16 0.50 26.15
CA PRO A 32 -9.73 1.12 27.40
C PRO A 32 -10.65 2.27 27.87
N ASN A 33 -10.51 2.68 29.13
CA ASN A 33 -11.36 3.73 29.71
C ASN A 33 -10.68 5.10 29.80
N THR A 34 -9.36 5.18 29.62
CA THR A 34 -8.60 6.44 29.67
C THR A 34 -8.21 6.91 28.27
N LEU A 35 -8.06 8.22 28.08
CA LEU A 35 -7.69 8.82 26.80
C LEU A 35 -6.36 8.29 26.28
N ASP A 36 -5.30 8.31 27.09
CA ASP A 36 -3.97 7.82 26.71
C ASP A 36 -4.01 6.35 26.27
N ALA A 37 -4.71 5.51 27.04
CA ALA A 37 -4.80 4.09 26.72
C ALA A 37 -5.60 3.86 25.43
N ILE A 38 -6.61 4.69 25.13
CA ILE A 38 -7.35 4.65 23.86
C ILE A 38 -6.43 5.05 22.70
N LYS A 39 -5.65 6.13 22.85
CA LYS A 39 -4.69 6.59 21.84
C LYS A 39 -3.68 5.50 21.48
N ASP A 40 -3.09 4.85 22.48
CA ASP A 40 -2.15 3.75 22.27
C ASP A 40 -2.81 2.50 21.68
N PHE A 41 -4.00 2.14 22.18
CA PHE A 41 -4.78 1.02 21.69
C PHE A 41 -5.10 1.17 20.20
N LEU A 42 -5.58 2.35 19.79
CA LEU A 42 -5.97 2.68 18.42
C LEU A 42 -4.77 2.86 17.47
N LYS A 43 -3.63 3.36 17.98
CA LYS A 43 -2.39 3.52 17.20
C LYS A 43 -1.79 2.20 16.74
N GLY A 44 -2.04 1.10 17.46
CA GLY A 44 -1.45 -0.20 17.18
C GLY A 44 -1.61 -0.69 15.73
N PRO A 45 -0.74 -1.62 15.26
CA PRO A 45 -0.67 -2.04 13.85
C PRO A 45 -1.97 -2.67 13.33
N LYS A 46 -2.85 -3.12 14.24
CA LYS A 46 -4.17 -3.66 13.93
C LYS A 46 -5.15 -2.59 13.47
N TYR A 47 -5.18 -1.43 14.15
CA TYR A 47 -6.19 -0.40 13.91
C TYR A 47 -5.64 0.79 13.13
N ARG A 48 -4.40 1.22 13.38
CA ARG A 48 -3.73 2.32 12.64
C ARG A 48 -4.55 3.62 12.63
N VAL A 49 -5.04 4.01 13.81
CA VAL A 49 -5.75 5.26 14.03
C VAL A 49 -4.90 6.11 14.98
N LEU A 50 -4.42 7.24 14.48
CA LEU A 50 -3.79 8.28 15.29
C LEU A 50 -4.89 9.14 15.89
N VAL A 51 -4.71 9.58 17.14
CA VAL A 51 -5.73 10.34 17.88
C VAL A 51 -5.12 11.59 18.47
N GLU A 52 -5.77 12.73 18.30
CA GLU A 52 -5.45 13.99 18.99
C GLU A 52 -6.71 14.52 19.68
N PHE A 53 -6.54 15.11 20.87
CA PHE A 53 -7.67 15.41 21.77
C PHE A 53 -8.11 16.87 21.77
N THR A 54 -7.24 17.77 21.28
CA THR A 54 -7.52 19.20 21.25
C THR A 54 -7.38 19.74 19.83
N PHE A 55 -7.97 20.91 19.59
CA PHE A 55 -7.72 21.68 18.39
C PHE A 55 -6.22 21.93 18.20
N TRP A 56 -5.51 22.32 19.27
CA TRP A 56 -4.11 22.70 19.18
C TRP A 56 -3.19 21.53 18.83
N ASP A 57 -3.40 20.37 19.45
CA ASP A 57 -2.68 19.14 19.08
C ASP A 57 -2.95 18.75 17.63
N GLY A 58 -4.21 18.84 17.22
CA GLY A 58 -4.62 18.62 15.84
C GLY A 58 -3.92 19.58 14.88
N TRP A 59 -3.86 20.87 15.24
CA TRP A 59 -3.22 21.91 14.44
C TRP A 59 -1.71 21.67 14.30
N LEU A 60 -1.03 21.36 15.41
CA LEU A 60 0.40 21.00 15.42
C LEU A 60 0.67 19.72 14.62
N PHE A 61 -0.25 18.75 14.66
CA PHE A 61 -0.17 17.54 13.86
C PHE A 61 -0.15 17.86 12.37
N ILE A 62 -1.17 18.57 11.88
CA ILE A 62 -1.36 18.79 10.44
C ILE A 62 -0.30 19.72 9.86
N HIS A 63 0.25 20.65 10.65
CA HIS A 63 1.33 21.53 10.24
C HIS A 63 2.73 20.88 10.31
N ASN A 64 2.82 19.61 10.70
CA ASN A 64 4.04 18.82 10.60
C ASN A 64 3.99 17.94 9.35
N PRO A 65 4.75 18.25 8.27
CA PRO A 65 4.69 17.48 7.03
C PRO A 65 5.04 15.99 7.20
N LYS A 66 5.96 15.68 8.13
CA LYS A 66 6.34 14.28 8.44
C LYS A 66 5.22 13.52 9.14
N ARG A 67 4.36 14.18 9.93
CA ARG A 67 3.19 13.55 10.55
C ARG A 67 2.03 13.46 9.57
N LEU A 68 1.71 14.54 8.85
CA LEU A 68 0.60 14.57 7.91
C LEU A 68 0.75 13.55 6.77
N SER A 69 1.97 13.37 6.25
CA SER A 69 2.27 12.35 5.23
C SER A 69 1.99 10.90 5.67
N GLN A 70 1.85 10.65 6.97
CA GLN A 70 1.49 9.34 7.53
C GLN A 70 -0.01 9.08 7.49
N VAL A 71 -0.83 10.10 7.20
CA VAL A 71 -2.29 10.03 7.26
C VAL A 71 -2.86 9.85 5.86
N ASP A 72 -3.83 8.95 5.72
CA ASP A 72 -4.59 8.75 4.49
C ASP A 72 -5.97 9.41 4.58
N TYR A 73 -6.60 9.35 5.75
CA TYR A 73 -7.95 9.85 6.01
C TYR A 73 -8.03 10.56 7.36
N ILE A 74 -8.91 11.56 7.47
CA ILE A 74 -9.09 12.35 8.71
C ILE A 74 -10.55 12.28 9.14
N ILE A 75 -10.78 12.10 10.44
CA ILE A 75 -12.09 12.25 11.07
C ILE A 75 -12.00 13.42 12.05
N LEU A 76 -12.91 14.38 11.93
CA LEU A 76 -12.94 15.60 12.73
C LEU A 76 -14.25 15.70 13.51
N ASP A 77 -14.19 15.98 14.81
CA ASP A 77 -15.30 16.65 15.48
C ASP A 77 -15.29 18.15 15.13
N ILE A 78 -16.46 18.78 15.16
CA ILE A 78 -16.64 20.22 14.91
C ILE A 78 -16.36 21.02 16.18
N ASP A 79 -16.91 20.57 17.30
CA ASP A 79 -16.72 21.16 18.63
C ASP A 79 -15.52 20.47 19.26
N LEU A 80 -14.43 21.22 19.50
CA LEU A 80 -13.21 20.69 20.09
C LEU A 80 -12.68 21.65 21.14
N ASN A 81 -12.29 21.10 22.30
CA ASN A 81 -11.48 21.84 23.25
C ASN A 81 -10.23 22.43 22.56
N VAL A 82 -9.95 23.71 22.81
CA VAL A 82 -8.89 24.44 22.10
C VAL A 82 -7.50 23.96 22.52
N LEU A 83 -7.29 23.82 23.83
CA LEU A 83 -6.03 23.52 24.50
C LEU A 83 -6.37 22.83 25.84
N GLU A 84 -5.45 22.06 26.43
CA GLU A 84 -5.59 21.63 27.83
C GLU A 84 -5.41 22.82 28.79
N ASP A 85 -6.01 22.75 29.98
CA ASP A 85 -6.05 23.91 30.89
C ASP A 85 -4.69 24.28 31.52
N ASP A 86 -3.68 23.40 31.42
CA ASP A 86 -2.33 23.58 31.98
C ASP A 86 -1.24 23.89 30.92
N GLU A 87 -1.62 24.04 29.65
CA GLU A 87 -0.67 24.29 28.57
C GLU A 87 -0.37 25.79 28.37
N GLY A 88 0.89 26.11 28.11
CA GLY A 88 1.37 27.48 27.93
C GLY A 88 0.87 28.14 26.64
N GLU A 89 0.84 29.47 26.64
CA GLU A 89 0.43 30.28 25.50
C GLU A 89 1.47 30.19 24.36
N ASP A 90 1.04 29.72 23.18
CA ASP A 90 1.82 29.73 21.94
C ASP A 90 1.40 30.90 21.06
N ASP A 91 2.35 31.72 20.61
CA ASP A 91 2.10 32.91 19.77
C ASP A 91 1.24 32.60 18.53
N ARG A 92 1.39 31.41 17.96
CA ARG A 92 0.63 30.99 16.77
C ARG A 92 -0.83 30.72 17.11
N LEU A 93 -1.11 30.18 18.31
CA LEU A 93 -2.48 30.02 18.79
C LEU A 93 -3.12 31.38 19.05
N LEU A 94 -2.39 32.31 19.67
CA LEU A 94 -2.86 33.67 19.90
C LEU A 94 -3.23 34.37 18.57
N GLU A 95 -2.43 34.18 17.52
CA GLU A 95 -2.72 34.72 16.20
C GLU A 95 -4.00 34.13 15.58
N ILE A 96 -4.29 32.84 15.81
CA ILE A 96 -5.56 32.24 15.41
C ILE A 96 -6.71 32.87 16.22
N LEU A 97 -6.56 32.99 17.53
CA LEU A 97 -7.58 33.54 18.42
C LEU A 97 -7.94 34.99 18.11
N LYS A 98 -7.03 35.80 17.56
CA LYS A 98 -7.35 37.16 17.08
C LYS A 98 -8.48 37.17 16.06
N ARG A 99 -8.58 36.13 15.21
CA ARG A 99 -9.68 35.97 14.24
C ARG A 99 -11.03 35.72 14.89
N TYR A 100 -11.01 35.27 16.14
CA TYR A 100 -12.18 34.97 16.97
C TYR A 100 -12.40 36.03 18.06
N GLY A 101 -11.78 37.21 17.91
CA GLY A 101 -12.03 38.36 18.80
C GLY A 101 -11.08 38.47 19.99
N TYR A 102 -9.95 37.75 20.01
CA TYR A 102 -8.91 38.01 21.00
C TYR A 102 -8.27 39.38 20.77
N GLN A 103 -8.29 40.21 21.80
CA GLN A 103 -7.73 41.56 21.86
C GLN A 103 -6.77 41.61 23.05
N PRO A 104 -5.46 41.44 22.81
CA PRO A 104 -4.47 41.47 23.89
C PRO A 104 -4.50 42.82 24.61
N SER A 105 -4.38 42.79 25.93
CA SER A 105 -4.49 43.97 26.78
C SER A 105 -3.49 43.94 27.93
N ASP A 106 -2.93 45.10 28.28
CA ASP A 106 -2.06 45.24 29.45
C ASP A 106 -2.83 45.03 30.77
N ASP A 107 -4.14 45.28 30.76
CA ASP A 107 -5.04 44.89 31.86
C ASP A 107 -5.29 43.37 31.79
N LYS A 108 -4.65 42.63 32.72
CA LYS A 108 -4.78 41.17 32.86
C LYS A 108 -6.23 40.69 32.94
N GLY A 109 -7.13 41.45 33.56
CA GLY A 109 -8.52 41.08 33.67
C GLY A 109 -9.27 41.19 32.34
N GLN A 110 -8.97 42.22 31.55
CA GLN A 110 -9.53 42.37 30.20
C GLN A 110 -8.94 41.35 29.23
N ASP A 111 -7.63 41.12 29.31
CA ASP A 111 -6.93 40.13 28.49
C ASP A 111 -7.47 38.72 28.72
N THR A 112 -7.57 38.28 29.98
CA THR A 112 -8.13 36.97 30.35
C THR A 112 -9.56 36.78 29.84
N ARG A 113 -10.40 37.83 29.92
CA ARG A 113 -11.78 37.79 29.43
C ARG A 113 -11.84 37.69 27.91
N SER A 114 -11.04 38.49 27.21
CA SER A 114 -10.98 38.46 25.75
C SER A 114 -10.46 37.11 25.25
N TYR A 115 -9.39 36.60 25.87
CA TYR A 115 -8.82 35.28 25.59
C TYR A 115 -9.85 34.16 25.78
N THR A 116 -10.51 34.13 26.94
CA THR A 116 -11.54 33.11 27.26
C THR A 116 -12.70 33.18 26.28
N SER A 117 -13.16 34.39 25.92
CA SER A 117 -14.23 34.57 24.94
C SER A 117 -13.82 34.05 23.57
N ALA A 118 -12.63 34.40 23.08
CA ALA A 118 -12.13 33.94 21.80
C ALA A 118 -11.92 32.42 21.76
N ARG A 119 -11.41 31.83 22.85
CA ARG A 119 -11.27 30.37 23.02
C ARG A 119 -12.63 29.67 22.91
N ASN A 120 -13.67 30.21 23.54
CA ASN A 120 -15.02 29.65 23.46
C ASN A 120 -15.66 29.78 22.07
N GLU A 121 -15.37 30.87 21.34
CA GLU A 121 -15.84 31.01 19.96
C GLU A 121 -15.09 30.06 19.00
N LEU A 122 -13.78 29.91 19.16
CA LEU A 122 -13.01 28.95 18.38
C LEU A 122 -13.47 27.51 18.66
N LYS A 123 -13.70 27.14 19.92
CA LYS A 123 -14.15 25.79 20.33
C LYS A 123 -15.32 25.28 19.48
N LYS A 124 -16.35 26.13 19.29
CA LYS A 124 -17.58 25.79 18.55
C LYS A 124 -17.36 25.44 17.08
N VAL A 125 -16.25 25.88 16.49
CA VAL A 125 -15.94 25.72 15.06
C VAL A 125 -14.52 25.18 14.84
N ALA A 126 -13.89 24.63 15.86
CA ALA A 126 -12.49 24.24 15.86
C ALA A 126 -12.18 23.19 14.79
N GLY A 127 -13.04 22.18 14.65
CA GLY A 127 -12.92 21.19 13.57
C GLY A 127 -13.02 21.81 12.18
N TYR A 128 -13.91 22.79 12.02
CA TYR A 128 -14.04 23.51 10.76
C TYR A 128 -12.79 24.35 10.45
N GLN A 129 -12.21 25.00 11.46
CA GLN A 129 -10.94 25.70 11.30
C GLN A 129 -9.82 24.75 10.86
N LEU A 130 -9.72 23.55 11.45
CA LEU A 130 -8.75 22.52 11.01
C LEU A 130 -9.00 22.08 9.57
N TYR A 131 -10.26 21.90 9.16
CA TYR A 131 -10.61 21.57 7.78
C TYR A 131 -10.16 22.66 6.80
N VAL A 132 -10.38 23.94 7.12
CA VAL A 132 -9.92 25.06 6.28
C VAL A 132 -8.40 25.03 6.13
N GLU A 133 -7.65 24.81 7.22
CA GLU A 133 -6.19 24.66 7.15
C GLU A 133 -5.78 23.46 6.26
N LEU A 134 -6.40 22.30 6.46
CA LEU A 134 -6.13 21.07 5.71
C LEU A 134 -6.38 21.23 4.21
N VAL A 135 -7.56 21.70 3.82
CA VAL A 135 -7.97 21.74 2.42
C VAL A 135 -7.38 22.97 1.72
N MET A 136 -7.52 24.16 2.30
CA MET A 136 -7.18 25.40 1.61
C MET A 136 -5.70 25.76 1.67
N LYS A 137 -4.98 25.35 2.73
CA LYS A 137 -3.55 25.67 2.87
C LYS A 137 -2.64 24.48 2.60
N LEU A 138 -3.01 23.29 3.09
CA LEU A 138 -2.16 22.10 3.02
C LEU A 138 -2.48 21.20 1.81
N GLY A 139 -3.58 21.47 1.09
CA GLY A 139 -3.97 20.70 -0.10
C GLY A 139 -4.38 19.26 0.20
N PHE A 140 -4.86 18.99 1.42
CA PHE A 140 -5.37 17.67 1.79
C PHE A 140 -6.71 17.40 1.07
N PRO A 141 -6.95 16.19 0.52
CA PRO A 141 -8.16 15.92 -0.24
C PRO A 141 -9.41 16.02 0.63
N GLU A 142 -10.37 16.83 0.20
CA GLU A 142 -11.62 17.05 0.95
C GLU A 142 -12.46 15.77 1.10
N ASP A 143 -12.41 14.88 0.11
CA ASP A 143 -13.08 13.57 0.12
C ASP A 143 -12.42 12.55 1.04
N HIS A 144 -11.25 12.88 1.59
CA HIS A 144 -10.55 12.10 2.60
C HIS A 144 -10.85 12.58 4.03
N ILE A 145 -11.71 13.58 4.21
CA ILE A 145 -12.08 14.14 5.52
C ILE A 145 -13.55 13.86 5.81
N LEU A 146 -13.83 13.26 6.97
CA LEU A 146 -15.17 13.06 7.50
C LEU A 146 -15.38 13.93 8.74
N PHE A 147 -16.44 14.74 8.75
CA PHE A 147 -16.94 15.30 10.01
C PHE A 147 -17.84 14.31 10.73
N CYS A 148 -17.61 14.11 12.02
CA CYS A 148 -18.41 13.23 12.87
C CYS A 148 -18.76 13.96 14.18
N SER A 149 -19.91 14.64 14.22
CA SER A 149 -20.25 15.56 15.32
C SER A 149 -21.72 15.49 15.72
N ASN A 150 -22.09 15.87 16.95
CA ASN A 150 -23.49 15.94 17.39
C ASN A 150 -24.03 17.38 17.50
N HIS A 151 -23.26 18.38 17.09
CA HIS A 151 -23.58 19.80 17.30
C HIS A 151 -24.42 20.37 16.15
N GLY A 152 -25.72 20.01 16.13
CA GLY A 152 -26.64 20.31 15.02
C GLY A 152 -26.84 21.79 14.68
N GLU A 153 -26.76 22.71 15.64
CA GLU A 153 -26.89 24.16 15.37
C GLU A 153 -25.67 24.72 14.63
N GLU A 154 -24.46 24.37 15.08
CA GLU A 154 -23.22 24.80 14.42
C GLU A 154 -23.09 24.18 13.03
N MET A 155 -23.56 22.93 12.85
CA MET A 155 -23.66 22.31 11.53
C MET A 155 -24.49 23.13 10.55
N GLN A 156 -25.63 23.69 10.96
CA GLN A 156 -26.47 24.50 10.07
C GLN A 156 -25.77 25.80 9.65
N LYS A 157 -25.06 26.45 10.58
CA LYS A 157 -24.28 27.66 10.27
C LYS A 157 -23.15 27.35 9.29
N ILE A 158 -22.42 26.26 9.50
CA ILE A 158 -21.36 25.80 8.61
C ILE A 158 -21.94 25.49 7.22
N GLN A 159 -23.03 24.73 7.14
CA GLN A 159 -23.71 24.44 5.87
C GLN A 159 -24.09 25.70 5.09
N LYS A 160 -24.64 26.69 5.78
CA LYS A 160 -25.00 27.97 5.19
C LYS A 160 -23.76 28.72 4.68
N ALA A 161 -22.64 28.67 5.40
CA ALA A 161 -21.39 29.30 4.98
C ALA A 161 -20.85 28.69 3.68
N PHE A 162 -20.79 27.36 3.57
CA PHE A 162 -20.38 26.66 2.34
C PHE A 162 -21.29 26.98 1.16
N THR A 163 -22.61 26.93 1.39
CA THR A 163 -23.60 27.23 0.36
C THR A 163 -23.44 28.68 -0.15
N THR A 164 -23.24 29.63 0.76
CA THR A 164 -23.01 31.05 0.43
C THR A 164 -21.71 31.23 -0.34
N ALA A 165 -20.66 30.51 0.05
CA ALA A 165 -19.36 30.50 -0.63
C ALA A 165 -19.37 29.71 -1.95
N LYS A 166 -20.49 29.07 -2.32
CA LYS A 166 -20.62 28.16 -3.47
C LYS A 166 -19.59 27.02 -3.47
N MET A 167 -19.21 26.59 -2.27
CA MET A 167 -18.29 25.48 -2.05
C MET A 167 -19.08 24.19 -1.83
N GLN A 168 -18.51 23.06 -2.23
CA GLN A 168 -19.07 21.76 -1.93
C GLN A 168 -18.98 21.51 -0.42
N LEU A 169 -20.09 21.09 0.18
CA LEU A 169 -20.10 20.76 1.59
C LEU A 169 -19.28 19.47 1.82
N PRO A 170 -18.40 19.44 2.82
CA PRO A 170 -17.74 18.20 3.22
C PRO A 170 -18.78 17.18 3.69
N GLN A 171 -18.41 15.90 3.71
CA GLN A 171 -19.27 14.88 4.27
C GLN A 171 -19.37 15.08 5.79
N ILE A 172 -20.58 15.34 6.28
CA ILE A 172 -20.89 15.51 7.69
C ILE A 172 -21.85 14.39 8.11
N LEU A 173 -21.46 13.64 9.13
CA LEU A 173 -22.28 12.62 9.77
C LEU A 173 -22.46 12.97 11.25
N THR A 174 -23.61 12.61 11.79
CA THR A 174 -23.84 12.68 13.23
C THR A 174 -23.29 11.43 13.93
N LYS A 175 -22.92 11.51 15.21
CA LYS A 175 -22.44 10.34 15.97
C LYS A 175 -23.55 9.29 16.18
N ASN A 176 -24.81 9.66 15.92
CA ASN A 176 -25.96 8.75 15.89
C ASN A 176 -26.05 7.93 14.59
N GLU A 177 -25.45 8.41 13.50
CA GLU A 177 -25.38 7.72 12.20
C GLU A 177 -24.25 6.69 12.16
N LYS A 178 -24.15 5.86 13.20
CA LYS A 178 -23.08 4.86 13.40
C LYS A 178 -22.87 3.97 12.18
N ALA A 179 -23.97 3.55 11.55
CA ALA A 179 -23.92 2.71 10.35
C ALA A 179 -23.28 3.42 9.14
N ALA A 180 -23.51 4.73 8.98
CA ALA A 180 -22.94 5.51 7.89
C ALA A 180 -21.45 5.78 8.13
N ALA A 181 -21.07 6.19 9.34
CA ALA A 181 -19.67 6.44 9.71
C ALA A 181 -18.84 5.15 9.56
N ALA A 182 -19.37 4.05 10.06
CA ALA A 182 -18.69 2.77 10.00
C ALA A 182 -18.62 2.20 8.56
N ARG A 183 -19.62 2.50 7.71
CA ARG A 183 -19.54 2.21 6.26
C ARG A 183 -18.42 3.00 5.60
N TRP A 184 -18.35 4.31 5.82
CA TRP A 184 -17.29 5.17 5.28
C TRP A 184 -15.91 4.68 5.69
N ILE A 185 -15.69 4.39 6.98
CA ILE A 185 -14.43 3.82 7.49
C ILE A 185 -14.11 2.48 6.81
N SER A 186 -15.11 1.61 6.62
CA SER A 186 -14.92 0.32 5.95
C SER A 186 -14.51 0.49 4.49
N GLU A 187 -15.14 1.42 3.76
CA GLU A 187 -14.84 1.74 2.37
C GLU A 187 -13.44 2.32 2.22
N CYS A 188 -13.08 3.31 3.06
CA CYS A 188 -11.74 3.89 3.11
C CYS A 188 -10.66 2.84 3.41
N ARG A 189 -10.94 1.85 4.28
CA ARG A 189 -10.01 0.75 4.60
C ARG A 189 -9.86 -0.27 3.47
N LYS A 190 -10.91 -0.49 2.70
CA LYS A 190 -10.95 -1.43 1.56
C LYS A 190 -10.53 -0.77 0.25
N ASN A 191 -10.27 0.54 0.25
CA ASN A 191 -9.80 1.25 -0.92
C ASN A 191 -8.44 0.70 -1.37
N ALA A 192 -8.45 -0.08 -2.46
CA ALA A 192 -7.27 -0.76 -2.97
C ALA A 192 -6.12 0.20 -3.34
N TYR A 193 -6.45 1.41 -3.82
CA TYR A 193 -5.47 2.43 -4.15
C TYR A 193 -4.76 2.96 -2.89
N ALA A 194 -5.53 3.31 -1.86
CA ALA A 194 -4.98 3.79 -0.59
C ALA A 194 -4.12 2.70 0.08
N VAL A 195 -4.57 1.44 0.01
CA VAL A 195 -3.84 0.29 0.53
C VAL A 195 -2.48 0.13 -0.17
N LEU A 196 -2.47 0.12 -1.49
CA LEU A 196 -1.25 0.02 -2.29
C LEU A 196 -0.29 1.17 -1.99
N ARG A 197 -0.78 2.42 -2.07
CA ARG A 197 0.02 3.62 -1.85
C ARG A 197 0.71 3.58 -0.49
N ARG A 198 -0.05 3.33 0.58
CA ARG A 198 0.49 3.29 1.94
C ARG A 198 1.49 2.14 2.10
N GLY A 199 1.22 0.98 1.53
CA GLY A 199 2.13 -0.16 1.57
C GLY A 199 3.47 0.11 0.88
N ILE A 200 3.47 0.83 -0.24
CA ILE A 200 4.70 1.26 -0.93
C ILE A 200 5.48 2.25 -0.07
N ILE A 201 4.83 3.30 0.46
CA ILE A 201 5.48 4.30 1.32
C ILE A 201 6.16 3.64 2.52
N GLU A 202 5.45 2.77 3.22
CA GLU A 202 5.98 2.08 4.40
C GLU A 202 7.16 1.17 4.07
N ALA A 203 7.08 0.47 2.94
CA ALA A 203 8.17 -0.38 2.47
C ALA A 203 9.41 0.46 2.16
N CYS A 204 9.26 1.52 1.38
CA CYS A 204 10.35 2.41 1.00
C CYS A 204 11.02 3.04 2.21
N GLN A 205 10.25 3.59 3.16
CA GLN A 205 10.80 4.17 4.39
C GLN A 205 11.54 3.13 5.23
N ARG A 206 10.93 1.96 5.45
CA ARG A 206 11.53 0.88 6.24
C ARG A 206 12.82 0.37 5.62
N ILE A 207 12.82 0.11 4.32
CA ILE A 207 13.99 -0.41 3.60
C ILE A 207 15.08 0.66 3.54
N SER A 208 14.72 1.93 3.31
CA SER A 208 15.67 3.05 3.31
C SER A 208 16.42 3.17 4.63
N SER A 209 15.72 3.10 5.77
CA SER A 209 16.37 3.10 7.10
C SER A 209 17.16 1.83 7.39
N LEU A 210 16.73 0.69 6.83
CA LEU A 210 17.44 -0.58 6.97
C LEU A 210 18.81 -0.52 6.28
N ILE A 211 18.87 -0.10 5.02
CA ILE A 211 20.11 -0.08 4.24
C ILE A 211 21.05 1.07 4.62
N GLU A 212 20.55 2.12 5.25
CA GLU A 212 21.35 3.22 5.80
C GLU A 212 22.37 2.70 6.82
N ASN A 213 21.93 1.78 7.68
CA ASN A 213 22.76 1.20 8.74
C ASN A 213 23.35 -0.16 8.35
N HIS A 214 22.76 -0.83 7.35
CA HIS A 214 23.14 -2.18 6.90
C HIS A 214 23.25 -2.28 5.37
N PRO A 215 24.29 -1.67 4.76
CA PRO A 215 24.49 -1.71 3.30
C PRO A 215 24.55 -3.14 2.72
N GLU A 216 25.00 -4.12 3.51
CA GLU A 216 25.09 -5.54 3.14
C GLU A 216 23.74 -6.19 2.82
N PHE A 217 22.64 -5.54 3.19
CA PHE A 217 21.28 -5.97 2.87
C PHE A 217 20.85 -5.56 1.46
N ILE A 218 21.62 -4.75 0.74
CA ILE A 218 21.45 -4.58 -0.70
C ILE A 218 22.04 -5.81 -1.38
N GLN A 219 21.22 -6.55 -2.13
CA GLN A 219 21.67 -7.72 -2.90
C GLN A 219 21.45 -7.56 -4.41
N PHE A 220 20.91 -6.42 -4.85
CA PHE A 220 20.66 -6.17 -6.26
C PHE A 220 21.94 -6.25 -7.12
N GLY A 221 23.10 -5.93 -6.55
CA GLY A 221 24.41 -6.08 -7.20
C GLY A 221 24.67 -7.49 -7.76
N ASP A 222 24.09 -8.53 -7.13
CA ASP A 222 24.27 -9.93 -7.53
C ASP A 222 23.58 -10.26 -8.88
N PHE A 223 22.75 -9.34 -9.40
CA PHE A 223 22.12 -9.43 -10.71
C PHE A 223 22.87 -8.66 -11.81
N ILE A 224 23.78 -7.75 -11.46
CA ILE A 224 24.40 -6.79 -12.39
C ILE A 224 25.90 -7.06 -12.54
N ILE A 225 26.23 -8.33 -12.81
CA ILE A 225 27.59 -8.79 -13.03
C ILE A 225 27.76 -9.13 -14.52
N ASP A 226 28.88 -8.72 -15.11
CA ASP A 226 29.23 -9.05 -16.47
C ASP A 226 29.73 -10.51 -16.61
N SER A 227 30.08 -10.92 -17.82
CA SER A 227 30.59 -12.28 -18.09
C SER A 227 31.93 -12.58 -17.41
N ASN A 228 32.65 -11.56 -16.95
CA ASN A 228 33.96 -11.66 -16.31
C ASN A 228 33.87 -11.61 -14.78
N GLY A 229 32.66 -11.60 -14.21
CA GLY A 229 32.48 -11.50 -12.76
C GLY A 229 32.62 -10.08 -12.21
N THR A 230 32.68 -9.06 -13.07
CA THR A 230 32.83 -7.65 -12.67
C THR A 230 31.46 -6.98 -12.63
N ALA A 231 31.21 -6.14 -11.62
CA ALA A 231 29.98 -5.36 -11.56
C ALA A 231 29.87 -4.44 -12.78
N VAL A 232 28.72 -4.48 -13.46
CA VAL A 232 28.43 -3.61 -14.63
C VAL A 232 28.36 -2.14 -14.21
N ARG A 233 27.95 -1.90 -12.96
CA ARG A 233 28.04 -0.61 -12.26
C ARG A 233 28.02 -0.84 -10.76
N ASP A 234 28.48 0.14 -10.00
CA ASP A 234 28.33 0.15 -8.55
C ASP A 234 26.85 0.37 -8.17
N VAL A 235 26.39 -0.38 -7.16
CA VAL A 235 25.09 -0.19 -6.53
C VAL A 235 25.32 0.34 -5.14
N THR A 236 25.11 1.64 -4.95
CA THR A 236 25.37 2.30 -3.66
C THR A 236 24.11 2.40 -2.81
N VAL A 237 24.29 2.62 -1.50
CA VAL A 237 23.20 2.94 -0.58
C VAL A 237 22.42 4.16 -1.07
N LYS A 238 23.14 5.19 -1.53
CA LYS A 238 22.55 6.42 -2.03
C LYS A 238 21.64 6.17 -3.24
N ASP A 239 22.11 5.41 -4.24
CA ASP A 239 21.30 5.08 -5.43
C ASP A 239 20.01 4.37 -5.04
N MET A 240 20.09 3.43 -4.08
CA MET A 240 18.93 2.68 -3.61
C MET A 240 17.98 3.53 -2.78
N GLN A 241 18.49 4.46 -1.96
CA GLN A 241 17.65 5.42 -1.23
C GLN A 241 16.91 6.37 -2.18
N GLU A 242 17.60 6.93 -3.19
CA GLU A 242 16.98 7.79 -4.22
C GLU A 242 15.92 7.03 -5.04
N TYR A 243 16.18 5.77 -5.36
CA TYR A 243 15.22 4.88 -6.00
C TYR A 243 13.96 4.66 -5.14
N LEU A 244 14.13 4.33 -3.85
CA LEU A 244 13.02 4.13 -2.91
C LEU A 244 12.25 5.43 -2.66
N GLU A 245 12.94 6.56 -2.56
CA GLU A 245 12.34 7.90 -2.43
C GLU A 245 11.51 8.26 -3.66
N THR A 246 11.99 7.91 -4.85
CA THR A 246 11.20 8.11 -6.08
C THR A 246 9.92 7.28 -6.03
N LEU A 247 10.02 5.98 -5.72
CA LEU A 247 8.87 5.07 -5.69
C LEU A 247 7.78 5.51 -4.70
N GLN A 248 8.14 5.95 -3.49
CA GLN A 248 7.16 6.38 -2.48
C GLN A 248 6.37 7.64 -2.89
N ASN A 249 6.92 8.46 -3.79
CA ASN A 249 6.32 9.72 -4.20
C ASN A 249 5.50 9.63 -5.51
N LEU A 250 5.52 8.48 -6.20
CA LEU A 250 4.85 8.34 -7.50
C LEU A 250 3.33 8.22 -7.43
N LEU A 251 2.77 7.80 -6.28
CA LEU A 251 1.32 7.70 -6.10
C LEU A 251 0.81 8.85 -5.23
N PRO A 252 0.06 9.83 -5.79
CA PRO A 252 -0.45 10.96 -5.03
C PRO A 252 -1.48 10.52 -3.97
N LEU A 253 -1.68 11.34 -2.93
CA LEU A 253 -2.63 11.03 -1.87
C LEU A 253 -4.06 10.89 -2.42
N GLN A 254 -4.51 11.86 -3.23
CA GLN A 254 -5.76 11.76 -3.96
C GLN A 254 -5.61 10.77 -5.12
N LYS A 255 -6.57 9.87 -5.27
CA LYS A 255 -6.60 8.93 -6.40
C LYS A 255 -6.71 9.72 -7.71
N PRO A 256 -5.74 9.57 -8.64
CA PRO A 256 -5.80 10.29 -9.91
C PRO A 256 -6.90 9.73 -10.82
N GLN A 257 -7.47 10.58 -11.66
CA GLN A 257 -8.47 10.17 -12.66
C GLN A 257 -7.86 9.21 -13.71
N GLU A 258 -6.64 9.49 -14.19
CA GLU A 258 -5.88 8.63 -15.10
C GLU A 258 -5.05 7.58 -14.35
N LEU A 259 -5.66 6.80 -13.45
CA LEU A 259 -4.94 5.82 -12.62
C LEU A 259 -4.03 4.86 -13.41
N PRO A 260 -4.45 4.29 -14.57
CA PRO A 260 -3.58 3.39 -15.35
C PRO A 260 -2.24 4.04 -15.76
N ARG A 261 -2.23 5.35 -16.02
CA ARG A 261 -1.00 6.09 -16.37
C ARG A 261 -0.02 6.15 -15.20
N PHE A 262 -0.52 6.40 -14.00
CA PHE A 262 0.30 6.44 -12.79
C PHE A 262 0.86 5.05 -12.45
N TYR A 263 0.06 4.00 -12.61
CA TYR A 263 0.53 2.62 -12.45
C TYR A 263 1.59 2.25 -13.49
N LYS A 264 1.39 2.62 -14.76
CA LYS A 264 2.40 2.41 -15.81
C LYS A 264 3.71 3.14 -15.50
N LEU A 265 3.64 4.38 -15.03
CA LEU A 265 4.81 5.14 -14.59
C LEU A 265 5.52 4.44 -13.43
N LEU A 266 4.77 4.05 -12.40
CA LEU A 266 5.30 3.31 -11.25
C LEU A 266 5.98 2.01 -11.66
N VAL A 267 5.39 1.20 -12.54
CA VAL A 267 6.01 -0.04 -13.02
C VAL A 267 7.28 0.25 -13.83
N ARG A 268 7.27 1.27 -14.68
CA ARG A 268 8.48 1.68 -15.42
C ARG A 268 9.61 2.07 -14.48
N THR A 269 9.32 2.85 -13.45
CA THR A 269 10.33 3.20 -12.43
C THR A 269 10.78 1.97 -11.64
N LEU A 270 9.84 1.13 -11.18
CA LEU A 270 10.13 -0.09 -10.42
C LEU A 270 11.00 -1.09 -11.20
N THR A 271 10.85 -1.12 -12.52
CA THR A 271 11.54 -2.08 -13.39
C THR A 271 12.79 -1.51 -14.06
N HIS A 272 13.03 -0.20 -13.97
CA HIS A 272 14.13 0.49 -14.66
C HIS A 272 15.50 -0.14 -14.37
N GLU A 273 15.79 -0.40 -13.09
CA GLU A 273 17.07 -0.95 -12.64
C GLU A 273 17.35 -2.34 -13.25
N TRP A 274 16.31 -3.07 -13.67
CA TRP A 274 16.39 -4.43 -14.18
C TRP A 274 16.79 -4.52 -15.66
N ASP A 275 17.06 -3.40 -16.33
CA ASP A 275 17.52 -3.40 -17.72
C ASP A 275 18.88 -4.09 -17.88
N SER A 276 19.83 -3.78 -17.00
CA SER A 276 21.17 -4.40 -16.99
C SER A 276 21.22 -5.71 -16.21
N ALA A 277 20.13 -6.12 -15.56
CA ALA A 277 20.09 -7.31 -14.73
C ALA A 277 20.11 -8.62 -15.55
N ALA A 278 20.85 -9.62 -15.06
CA ALA A 278 20.96 -10.96 -15.61
C ALA A 278 20.50 -12.02 -14.57
N PRO A 279 19.20 -12.34 -14.48
CA PRO A 279 18.66 -13.29 -13.50
C PRO A 279 19.31 -14.68 -13.50
N LYS A 280 19.88 -15.10 -14.64
CA LYS A 280 20.63 -16.36 -14.78
C LYS A 280 21.80 -16.51 -13.81
N LEU A 281 22.35 -15.40 -13.30
CA LEU A 281 23.43 -15.41 -12.32
C LEU A 281 23.00 -15.97 -10.97
N GLN A 282 21.70 -15.97 -10.68
CA GLN A 282 21.13 -16.42 -9.42
C GLN A 282 20.60 -17.86 -9.47
N ILE A 283 21.02 -18.69 -10.43
CA ILE A 283 20.40 -20.01 -10.68
C ILE A 283 20.40 -20.94 -9.45
N ASP A 284 21.38 -20.79 -8.55
CA ASP A 284 21.50 -21.57 -7.32
C ASP A 284 20.54 -21.10 -6.22
N ASP A 285 20.18 -19.80 -6.21
CA ASP A 285 19.10 -19.26 -5.40
C ASP A 285 17.80 -19.21 -6.23
N LYS A 286 17.03 -20.30 -6.15
CA LYS A 286 15.76 -20.42 -6.88
C LYS A 286 14.80 -19.25 -6.64
N VAL A 287 14.79 -18.64 -5.45
CA VAL A 287 13.89 -17.53 -5.13
C VAL A 287 14.34 -16.27 -5.88
N ASN A 288 15.60 -15.88 -5.71
CA ASN A 288 16.16 -14.72 -6.40
C ASN A 288 16.17 -14.90 -7.93
N PHE A 289 16.47 -16.10 -8.43
CA PHE A 289 16.33 -16.45 -9.84
C PHE A 289 14.90 -16.20 -10.34
N THR A 290 13.90 -16.69 -9.60
CA THR A 290 12.49 -16.57 -9.98
C THR A 290 12.03 -15.12 -9.94
N PHE A 291 12.33 -14.39 -8.87
CA PHE A 291 11.96 -12.98 -8.72
C PHE A 291 12.66 -12.10 -9.75
N GLY A 292 13.95 -12.32 -9.99
CA GLY A 292 14.69 -11.62 -11.03
C GLY A 292 14.10 -11.87 -12.42
N TRP A 293 13.65 -13.10 -12.72
CA TRP A 293 12.96 -13.39 -13.97
C TRP A 293 11.63 -12.66 -14.10
N ILE A 294 10.81 -12.62 -13.04
CA ILE A 294 9.55 -11.84 -13.04
C ILE A 294 9.85 -10.37 -13.37
N MET A 295 10.81 -9.77 -12.67
CA MET A 295 11.17 -8.36 -12.87
C MET A 295 11.77 -8.09 -14.25
N LYS A 296 12.57 -9.02 -14.79
CA LYS A 296 13.12 -8.91 -16.15
C LYS A 296 12.03 -8.96 -17.22
N ASN A 297 11.05 -9.85 -17.06
CA ASN A 297 9.87 -9.91 -17.94
C ASN A 297 9.08 -8.60 -17.85
N ALA A 298 8.79 -8.14 -16.63
CA ALA A 298 8.06 -6.90 -16.39
C ALA A 298 8.76 -5.70 -17.06
N ARG A 299 10.08 -5.54 -16.88
CA ARG A 299 10.90 -4.50 -17.54
C ARG A 299 10.77 -4.55 -19.05
N ASN A 300 10.91 -5.73 -19.65
CA ASN A 300 10.86 -5.86 -21.10
C ASN A 300 9.48 -5.48 -21.64
N TRP A 301 8.42 -5.85 -20.93
CA TRP A 301 7.06 -5.60 -21.39
C TRP A 301 6.60 -4.16 -21.12
N SER A 302 6.99 -3.55 -20.00
CA SER A 302 6.65 -2.15 -19.71
C SER A 302 7.25 -1.15 -20.71
N THR A 303 8.33 -1.55 -21.37
CA THR A 303 9.06 -0.74 -22.36
C THR A 303 8.59 -1.03 -23.79
N HIS A 304 8.31 -2.29 -24.13
CA HIS A 304 8.13 -2.71 -25.51
C HIS A 304 6.72 -3.22 -25.87
N THR A 305 5.80 -3.30 -24.92
CA THR A 305 4.44 -3.80 -25.16
C THR A 305 3.38 -2.99 -24.38
N THR A 306 2.11 -3.30 -24.61
CA THR A 306 0.94 -2.76 -23.88
C THR A 306 0.40 -3.71 -22.83
N VAL A 307 1.07 -4.84 -22.60
CA VAL A 307 0.62 -5.91 -21.70
C VAL A 307 0.40 -5.44 -20.26
N LEU A 308 1.16 -4.42 -19.85
CA LEU A 308 1.14 -3.86 -18.50
C LEU A 308 0.43 -2.50 -18.44
N ASP A 309 -0.42 -2.20 -19.43
CA ASP A 309 -1.14 -0.91 -19.48
C ASP A 309 -2.40 -0.88 -18.61
N ASP A 310 -2.99 -2.05 -18.35
CA ASP A 310 -4.22 -2.21 -17.54
C ASP A 310 -3.95 -3.06 -16.29
N LEU A 311 -3.16 -2.50 -15.37
CA LEU A 311 -2.83 -3.15 -14.11
C LEU A 311 -3.79 -2.73 -12.99
N GLY A 312 -4.19 -3.68 -12.16
CA GLY A 312 -4.88 -3.40 -10.90
C GLY A 312 -3.90 -3.21 -9.74
N ALA A 313 -4.41 -2.72 -8.60
CA ALA A 313 -3.60 -2.52 -7.40
C ALA A 313 -2.91 -3.81 -6.92
N GLN A 314 -3.56 -4.97 -7.08
CA GLN A 314 -3.00 -6.28 -6.76
C GLN A 314 -1.79 -6.62 -7.63
N ASP A 315 -1.82 -6.28 -8.92
CA ASP A 315 -0.73 -6.61 -9.86
C ASP A 315 0.50 -5.75 -9.55
N ILE A 316 0.29 -4.47 -9.22
CA ILE A 316 1.34 -3.58 -8.76
C ILE A 316 1.94 -4.06 -7.43
N ALA A 317 1.09 -4.45 -6.46
CA ALA A 317 1.55 -4.97 -5.18
C ALA A 317 2.41 -6.23 -5.34
N PHE A 318 2.02 -7.13 -6.24
CA PHE A 318 2.81 -8.31 -6.58
C PHE A 318 4.19 -7.94 -7.12
N LEU A 319 4.26 -7.10 -8.16
CA LEU A 319 5.53 -6.66 -8.75
C LEU A 319 6.40 -5.93 -7.72
N PHE A 320 5.80 -5.07 -6.91
CA PHE A 320 6.51 -4.33 -5.88
C PHE A 320 7.13 -5.24 -4.82
N ILE A 321 6.36 -6.19 -4.26
CA ILE A 321 6.87 -7.15 -3.27
C ILE A 321 8.00 -7.99 -3.87
N VAL A 322 7.83 -8.48 -5.09
CA VAL A 322 8.85 -9.28 -5.81
C VAL A 322 10.12 -8.46 -6.02
N ALA A 323 10.00 -7.20 -6.46
CA ALA A 323 11.13 -6.30 -6.65
C ALA A 323 11.88 -6.07 -5.33
N MET A 324 11.17 -5.70 -4.26
CA MET A 324 11.79 -5.42 -2.96
C MET A 324 12.53 -6.66 -2.42
N ARG A 325 11.93 -7.85 -2.54
CA ARG A 325 12.55 -9.11 -2.11
C ARG A 325 13.75 -9.53 -2.94
N ALA A 326 13.78 -9.17 -4.21
CA ALA A 326 14.90 -9.47 -5.08
C ALA A 326 16.05 -8.46 -4.89
N MET A 327 15.73 -7.18 -4.65
CA MET A 327 16.74 -6.13 -4.48
C MET A 327 17.35 -6.10 -3.07
N PHE A 328 16.60 -6.53 -2.04
CA PHE A 328 17.00 -6.41 -0.64
C PHE A 328 16.84 -7.73 0.16
N LYS A 329 17.78 -8.00 1.08
CA LYS A 329 17.76 -9.13 2.01
C LYS A 329 16.81 -8.84 3.18
N LEU A 330 15.59 -9.34 3.12
CA LEU A 330 14.52 -9.07 4.10
C LEU A 330 14.19 -10.25 5.03
N GLY A 331 15.12 -11.20 5.19
CA GLY A 331 14.92 -12.41 6.01
C GLY A 331 13.84 -13.35 5.47
N THR A 332 13.45 -14.38 6.24
CA THR A 332 12.48 -15.39 5.79
C THR A 332 11.05 -15.13 6.25
N ALA A 333 10.85 -14.26 7.24
CA ALA A 333 9.53 -13.86 7.72
C ALA A 333 8.91 -12.78 6.81
N PRO A 334 7.57 -12.76 6.65
CA PRO A 334 6.90 -11.64 6.00
C PRO A 334 7.15 -10.33 6.75
N GLN A 335 7.44 -9.26 6.01
CA GLN A 335 7.54 -7.90 6.55
C GLN A 335 6.14 -7.31 6.77
N ALA A 336 6.02 -6.34 7.68
CA ALA A 336 4.73 -5.73 8.01
C ALA A 336 4.04 -5.10 6.79
N TYR A 337 4.79 -4.40 5.93
CA TYR A 337 4.24 -3.81 4.70
C TYR A 337 3.80 -4.88 3.69
N GLU A 338 4.43 -6.05 3.67
CA GLU A 338 4.06 -7.16 2.77
C GLU A 338 2.76 -7.78 3.23
N ILE A 339 2.62 -8.07 4.53
CA ILE A 339 1.35 -8.56 5.11
C ILE A 339 0.24 -7.58 4.78
N TYR A 340 0.54 -6.28 4.86
CA TYR A 340 -0.42 -5.25 4.52
C TYR A 340 -0.78 -5.24 3.03
N LEU A 341 0.19 -5.19 2.12
CA LEU A 341 -0.06 -5.24 0.67
C LEU A 341 -0.79 -6.52 0.25
N LEU A 342 -0.53 -7.64 0.93
CA LEU A 342 -1.19 -8.92 0.65
C LEU A 342 -2.68 -8.91 1.02
N THR A 343 -3.18 -7.92 1.76
CA THR A 343 -4.63 -7.73 1.97
C THR A 343 -5.39 -7.32 0.70
N LEU A 344 -4.68 -6.92 -0.37
CA LEU A 344 -5.26 -6.69 -1.69
C LEU A 344 -5.69 -7.98 -2.40
N PHE A 345 -5.28 -9.13 -1.89
CA PHE A 345 -5.57 -10.42 -2.47
C PHE A 345 -6.57 -11.19 -1.62
N GLU A 346 -7.34 -12.04 -2.29
CA GLU A 346 -8.17 -13.01 -1.60
C GLU A 346 -7.33 -14.27 -1.27
N GLU A 347 -6.93 -14.38 -0.01
CA GLU A 347 -6.07 -15.47 0.47
C GLU A 347 -6.78 -16.82 0.50
N ILE A 348 -6.05 -17.90 0.19
CA ILE A 348 -6.46 -19.28 0.44
C ILE A 348 -5.79 -19.80 1.71
N PRO A 349 -6.52 -19.98 2.83
CA PRO A 349 -5.90 -20.35 4.09
C PRO A 349 -5.29 -21.75 4.11
N ASN A 350 -5.95 -22.69 3.44
CA ASN A 350 -5.57 -24.10 3.43
C ASN A 350 -5.10 -24.51 2.02
N LEU A 351 -4.07 -23.82 1.52
CA LEU A 351 -3.53 -24.11 0.20
C LEU A 351 -2.89 -25.51 0.17
N ASP A 352 -3.51 -26.43 -0.58
CA ASP A 352 -2.96 -27.76 -0.84
C ASP A 352 -1.93 -27.67 -1.98
N VAL A 353 -0.65 -27.62 -1.60
CA VAL A 353 0.49 -27.51 -2.53
C VAL A 353 0.51 -28.65 -3.57
N LYS A 354 -0.02 -29.83 -3.22
CA LYS A 354 -0.06 -30.98 -4.14
C LYS A 354 -1.10 -30.83 -5.24
N LYS A 355 -2.04 -29.89 -5.11
CA LYS A 355 -3.12 -29.63 -6.06
C LYS A 355 -2.87 -28.40 -6.94
N ILE A 356 -1.69 -27.80 -6.87
CA ILE A 356 -1.36 -26.65 -7.72
C ILE A 356 -1.32 -27.11 -9.20
N PRO A 357 -2.07 -26.46 -10.11
CA PRO A 357 -2.24 -26.92 -11.49
C PRO A 357 -1.05 -26.55 -12.40
N LEU A 358 0.18 -26.93 -12.00
CA LEU A 358 1.41 -26.67 -12.76
C LEU A 358 1.39 -27.35 -14.14
N ALA A 359 1.03 -28.64 -14.19
CA ALA A 359 0.96 -29.37 -15.45
C ALA A 359 -0.03 -28.75 -16.45
N THR A 360 -1.21 -28.35 -15.96
CA THR A 360 -2.25 -27.72 -16.78
C THR A 360 -1.81 -26.36 -17.31
N SER A 361 -1.28 -25.49 -16.44
CA SER A 361 -0.81 -24.16 -16.84
C SER A 361 0.38 -24.22 -17.80
N TYR A 362 1.35 -25.10 -17.54
CA TYR A 362 2.50 -25.33 -18.44
C TYR A 362 2.05 -25.84 -19.81
N SER A 363 1.18 -26.86 -19.85
CA SER A 363 0.65 -27.43 -21.09
C SER A 363 -0.17 -26.42 -21.89
N LYS A 364 -0.96 -25.57 -21.23
CA LYS A 364 -1.72 -24.49 -21.86
C LYS A 364 -0.79 -23.51 -22.59
N LEU A 365 0.27 -23.03 -21.91
CA LEU A 365 1.25 -22.14 -22.52
C LEU A 365 2.00 -22.82 -23.68
N LYS A 366 2.44 -24.07 -23.49
CA LYS A 366 3.12 -24.87 -24.51
C LYS A 366 2.27 -25.04 -25.77
N SER A 367 0.99 -25.37 -25.59
CA SER A 367 0.04 -25.52 -26.70
C SER A 367 -0.16 -24.21 -27.44
N LYS A 368 -0.19 -23.07 -26.72
CA LYS A 368 -0.30 -21.75 -27.32
C LYS A 368 0.95 -21.40 -28.13
N LEU A 369 2.15 -21.60 -27.58
CA LEU A 369 3.42 -21.41 -28.29
C LEU A 369 3.48 -22.19 -29.62
N LEU A 370 3.07 -23.46 -29.60
CA LEU A 370 3.06 -24.31 -30.79
C LEU A 370 2.09 -23.78 -31.87
N ARG A 371 0.89 -23.34 -31.48
CA ARG A 371 -0.09 -22.76 -32.40
C ARG A 371 0.43 -21.48 -33.06
N GLU A 372 1.09 -20.63 -32.29
CA GLU A 372 1.60 -19.32 -32.73
C GLU A 372 2.99 -19.41 -33.39
N ARG A 373 3.56 -20.62 -33.50
CA ARG A 373 4.92 -20.87 -34.04
C ARG A 373 5.96 -19.98 -33.37
N ALA A 374 5.85 -19.85 -32.05
CA ALA A 374 6.83 -19.17 -31.22
C ALA A 374 7.93 -20.13 -30.78
N ASP A 375 9.10 -19.58 -30.47
CA ASP A 375 10.26 -20.38 -30.05
C ASP A 375 9.97 -21.08 -28.74
N ASP A 376 10.26 -22.39 -28.70
CA ASP A 376 10.01 -23.20 -27.54
C ASP A 376 11.11 -23.08 -26.48
N ALA A 377 10.78 -23.32 -25.22
CA ALA A 377 11.73 -23.35 -24.12
C ALA A 377 11.31 -24.33 -23.02
N LEU A 378 12.26 -24.70 -22.14
CA LEU A 378 11.96 -25.53 -20.97
C LEU A 378 11.35 -24.72 -19.82
N TYR A 379 11.92 -23.55 -19.50
CA TYR A 379 11.42 -22.72 -18.41
C TYR A 379 10.23 -21.88 -18.82
N PHE A 380 9.24 -21.79 -17.94
CA PHE A 380 7.98 -21.08 -18.18
C PHE A 380 8.18 -19.60 -18.53
N GLY A 381 9.07 -18.90 -17.83
CA GLY A 381 9.36 -17.48 -18.11
C GLY A 381 9.95 -17.23 -19.50
N PHE A 382 10.77 -18.15 -20.02
CA PHE A 382 11.29 -18.06 -21.40
C PHE A 382 10.18 -18.28 -22.43
N MET A 383 9.36 -19.31 -22.20
CA MET A 383 8.20 -19.59 -23.04
C MET A 383 7.28 -18.36 -23.13
N LEU A 384 6.99 -17.73 -22.00
CA LEU A 384 6.12 -16.56 -21.95
C LEU A 384 6.73 -15.36 -22.69
N ASN A 385 8.03 -15.11 -22.52
CA ASN A 385 8.77 -14.08 -23.27
C ASN A 385 8.85 -14.35 -24.78
N ASN A 386 8.87 -15.61 -25.21
CA ASN A 386 8.84 -15.92 -26.63
C ASN A 386 7.44 -15.72 -27.22
N LEU A 387 6.40 -16.04 -26.44
CA LEU A 387 5.02 -15.85 -26.86
C LEU A 387 4.66 -14.35 -27.01
N VAL A 388 5.11 -13.47 -26.10
CA VAL A 388 4.76 -12.03 -26.15
C VAL A 388 5.24 -11.36 -27.45
N LYS A 389 6.36 -11.84 -28.02
CA LYS A 389 6.90 -11.35 -29.30
C LYS A 389 6.01 -11.65 -30.50
N LYS A 390 5.05 -12.56 -30.37
CA LYS A 390 4.09 -12.91 -31.42
C LYS A 390 2.80 -12.10 -31.37
N THR A 391 2.64 -11.16 -30.43
CA THR A 391 1.43 -10.32 -30.29
C THR A 391 0.14 -11.15 -30.17
N THR A 392 0.22 -12.26 -29.45
CA THR A 392 -0.88 -13.19 -29.26
C THR A 392 -1.79 -12.75 -28.11
N ASP A 393 -3.10 -12.98 -28.23
CA ASP A 393 -4.02 -12.86 -27.09
C ASP A 393 -3.72 -13.93 -26.03
N PHE A 394 -3.19 -13.47 -24.89
CA PHE A 394 -2.85 -14.26 -23.71
C PHE A 394 -2.86 -13.33 -22.49
N ASP A 395 -3.34 -13.83 -21.35
CA ASP A 395 -3.23 -13.09 -20.08
C ASP A 395 -1.81 -13.19 -19.52
N TYR A 396 -0.94 -12.33 -20.04
CA TYR A 396 0.47 -12.26 -19.65
C TYR A 396 0.67 -11.81 -18.20
N VAL A 397 -0.26 -11.04 -17.63
CA VAL A 397 -0.20 -10.64 -16.21
C VAL A 397 -0.38 -11.88 -15.35
N THR A 398 -1.40 -12.72 -15.59
CA THR A 398 -1.50 -14.05 -14.96
C THR A 398 -0.24 -14.87 -15.19
N GLY A 399 0.34 -14.78 -16.39
CA GLY A 399 1.62 -15.42 -16.70
C GLY A 399 2.77 -15.01 -15.77
N LEU A 400 2.90 -13.73 -15.39
CA LEU A 400 3.91 -13.27 -14.41
C LEU A 400 3.71 -13.91 -13.04
N PHE A 401 2.46 -13.98 -12.58
CA PHE A 401 2.11 -14.71 -11.36
C PHE A 401 2.47 -16.19 -11.48
N GLN A 402 2.27 -16.81 -12.64
CA GLN A 402 2.63 -18.20 -12.89
C GLN A 402 4.15 -18.45 -12.93
N ILE A 403 4.98 -17.46 -13.31
CA ILE A 403 6.44 -17.57 -13.20
C ILE A 403 6.87 -17.84 -11.76
N PHE A 404 6.19 -17.27 -10.75
CA PHE A 404 6.48 -17.59 -9.34
C PHE A 404 6.43 -19.09 -9.07
N TRP A 405 5.36 -19.74 -9.50
CA TRP A 405 5.12 -21.15 -9.23
C TRP A 405 6.07 -22.05 -10.04
N HIS A 406 6.22 -21.75 -11.33
CA HIS A 406 7.09 -22.51 -12.24
C HIS A 406 8.58 -22.25 -12.02
N GLY A 407 8.97 -21.13 -11.43
CA GLY A 407 10.35 -20.84 -11.09
C GLY A 407 10.81 -21.63 -9.85
N LEU A 408 9.94 -21.75 -8.86
CA LEU A 408 10.20 -22.52 -7.64
C LEU A 408 10.06 -24.04 -7.86
N ALA A 409 9.14 -24.45 -8.74
CA ALA A 409 8.95 -25.83 -9.18
C ALA A 409 9.14 -25.95 -10.70
N PRO A 410 10.38 -25.88 -11.22
CA PRO A 410 10.63 -25.90 -12.66
C PRO A 410 10.30 -27.24 -13.31
N ALA A 411 9.80 -27.17 -14.54
CA ALA A 411 9.55 -28.34 -15.36
C ALA A 411 10.87 -29.08 -15.64
N ARG A 412 10.87 -30.40 -15.39
CA ARG A 412 11.94 -31.31 -15.76
C ARG A 412 11.45 -32.22 -16.87
N LEU A 413 12.25 -32.38 -17.91
CA LEU A 413 11.96 -33.32 -18.98
C LEU A 413 12.37 -34.73 -18.52
N ALA A 414 11.38 -35.57 -18.21
CA ALA A 414 11.59 -36.99 -18.02
C ALA A 414 11.53 -37.64 -19.40
N THR A 415 12.66 -37.75 -20.10
CA THR A 415 12.70 -38.36 -21.42
C THR A 415 12.22 -39.82 -21.37
N TYR A 416 11.08 -40.08 -22.01
CA TYR A 416 10.67 -41.42 -22.44
C TYR A 416 10.48 -41.34 -23.96
N ARG A 417 11.56 -41.50 -24.72
CA ARG A 417 11.51 -41.48 -26.19
C ARG A 417 10.86 -42.77 -26.70
N GLN A 418 9.54 -42.86 -26.59
CA GLN A 418 8.77 -43.75 -27.46
C GLN A 418 8.22 -42.91 -28.60
N GLY A 419 9.01 -42.79 -29.67
CA GLY A 419 8.50 -42.26 -30.93
C GLY A 419 7.46 -43.24 -31.47
N ARG A 420 6.19 -42.82 -31.55
CA ARG A 420 5.15 -43.63 -32.20
C ARG A 420 5.06 -43.13 -33.64
N VAL A 421 5.42 -44.00 -34.59
CA VAL A 421 5.25 -43.70 -36.01
C VAL A 421 3.76 -43.79 -36.31
N SER A 422 3.19 -42.70 -36.84
CA SER A 422 1.83 -42.63 -37.37
C SER A 422 1.88 -42.36 -38.87
N ASN A 423 0.76 -42.57 -39.56
CA ASN A 423 0.65 -42.27 -41.00
C ASN A 423 0.88 -40.77 -41.33
N GLU A 424 0.85 -39.90 -40.31
CA GLU A 424 1.04 -38.44 -40.42
C GLU A 424 2.44 -37.99 -39.97
N GLY A 425 3.29 -38.89 -39.48
CA GLY A 425 4.66 -38.60 -39.03
C GLY A 425 5.07 -39.28 -37.71
N VAL A 426 6.25 -38.93 -37.20
CA VAL A 426 6.80 -39.43 -35.93
C VAL A 426 6.26 -38.59 -34.76
N ILE A 427 5.46 -39.19 -33.89
CA ILE A 427 4.91 -38.55 -32.69
C ILE A 427 5.88 -38.78 -31.53
N PHE A 428 6.43 -37.70 -30.98
CA PHE A 428 7.23 -37.73 -29.75
C PHE A 428 6.35 -37.39 -28.55
N ALA A 429 6.24 -38.32 -27.59
CA ALA A 429 5.61 -38.05 -26.30
C ALA A 429 6.66 -37.53 -25.30
N ASN A 430 6.58 -36.26 -24.93
CA ASN A 430 7.43 -35.67 -23.89
C ASN A 430 6.69 -35.72 -22.55
N LYS A 431 7.29 -36.35 -21.53
CA LYS A 431 6.79 -36.33 -20.16
C LYS A 431 7.51 -35.24 -19.36
N TYR A 432 6.74 -34.31 -18.82
CA TYR A 432 7.25 -33.27 -17.94
C TYR A 432 6.87 -33.59 -16.49
N THR A 433 7.80 -33.36 -15.55
CA THR A 433 7.57 -33.51 -14.12
C THR A 433 7.92 -32.21 -13.38
N PHE A 434 7.27 -31.98 -12.25
CA PHE A 434 7.46 -30.80 -11.42
C PHE A 434 7.81 -31.24 -10.01
N ASP A 435 8.94 -30.75 -9.50
CA ASP A 435 9.40 -31.06 -8.15
C ASP A 435 8.75 -30.12 -7.13
N ILE A 436 7.62 -30.54 -6.60
CA ILE A 436 6.86 -29.82 -5.57
C ILE A 436 7.33 -30.17 -4.13
N SER A 437 8.40 -30.96 -3.97
CA SER A 437 8.94 -31.30 -2.64
C SER A 437 9.55 -30.08 -1.93
N HIS A 438 9.82 -29.02 -2.70
CA HIS A 438 10.11 -27.71 -2.19
C HIS A 438 8.76 -27.02 -1.95
N ASP A 439 8.06 -27.42 -0.88
CA ASP A 439 6.85 -26.73 -0.43
C ASP A 439 7.11 -25.23 -0.51
N PHE A 440 6.22 -24.48 -1.17
CA PHE A 440 6.33 -23.05 -1.50
C PHE A 440 6.49 -22.18 -0.22
N GLY A 441 7.63 -22.33 0.47
CA GLY A 441 7.79 -22.10 1.91
C GLY A 441 7.58 -23.38 2.73
N LYS A 442 8.69 -24.05 3.14
CA LYS A 442 8.69 -25.19 4.09
C LYS A 442 8.20 -24.84 5.50
N ALA A 443 7.91 -23.58 5.77
CA ALA A 443 7.43 -23.09 7.06
C ALA A 443 6.08 -22.42 6.85
N GLU A 444 5.04 -22.90 7.55
CA GLU A 444 3.70 -22.29 7.56
C GLU A 444 3.70 -20.79 7.96
N LYS A 445 4.82 -20.30 8.51
CA LYS A 445 5.04 -18.91 8.94
C LYS A 445 6.01 -18.11 8.04
N GLY A 446 6.53 -18.72 6.97
CA GLY A 446 7.49 -18.07 6.07
C GLY A 446 6.82 -17.12 5.07
N PHE A 447 7.59 -16.15 4.58
CA PHE A 447 7.18 -15.20 3.54
C PHE A 447 6.65 -15.92 2.30
N LEU A 448 7.39 -16.89 1.76
CA LEU A 448 6.99 -17.59 0.53
C LEU A 448 5.62 -18.28 0.66
N PHE A 449 5.33 -18.88 1.83
CA PHE A 449 4.06 -19.54 2.05
C PHE A 449 2.90 -18.54 2.15
N LYS A 450 3.10 -17.45 2.90
CA LYS A 450 2.12 -16.36 3.00
C LYS A 450 1.87 -15.72 1.63
N PHE A 451 2.93 -15.50 0.86
CA PHE A 451 2.87 -14.93 -0.48
C PHE A 451 2.12 -15.86 -1.43
N ALA A 452 2.50 -17.14 -1.49
CA ALA A 452 1.87 -18.18 -2.31
C ALA A 452 0.35 -18.29 -2.05
N ARG A 453 -0.06 -18.35 -0.77
CA ARG A 453 -1.48 -18.42 -0.38
C ARG A 453 -2.29 -17.19 -0.79
N SER A 454 -1.65 -16.02 -0.82
CA SER A 454 -2.30 -14.77 -1.19
C SER A 454 -2.46 -14.67 -2.71
N ILE A 455 -1.44 -15.04 -3.48
CA ILE A 455 -1.45 -14.85 -4.94
C ILE A 455 -2.07 -16.01 -5.73
N TYR A 456 -2.43 -17.12 -5.08
CA TYR A 456 -2.90 -18.33 -5.76
C TYR A 456 -4.07 -18.07 -6.70
N LYS A 457 -5.13 -17.40 -6.23
CA LYS A 457 -6.34 -17.13 -7.05
C LYS A 457 -6.03 -16.30 -8.28
N ARG A 458 -5.11 -15.33 -8.17
CA ARG A 458 -4.66 -14.52 -9.29
C ARG A 458 -3.79 -15.30 -10.28
N SER A 459 -3.09 -16.32 -9.79
CA SER A 459 -2.21 -17.20 -10.59
C SER A 459 -2.98 -18.28 -11.35
N PHE A 460 -4.10 -18.74 -10.79
CA PHE A 460 -4.94 -19.81 -11.32
C PHE A 460 -6.43 -19.43 -11.17
N PRO A 461 -6.91 -18.45 -11.95
CA PRO A 461 -8.30 -17.99 -11.90
C PRO A 461 -9.31 -19.02 -12.40
#